data_AF-A0A963L8F3-F1
#
_entry.id   AF-A0A963L8F3-F1
#
_cell.length_a   1.000
_cell.length_b   1.000
_cell.length_c   1.000
_cell.angle_alpha   90.00
_cell.angle_beta   90.00
_cell.angle_gamma   90.00
#
_symmetry.space_group_name_H-M   'P 1'
#
loop_
_entity.id
_entity.type
_entity.pdbx_description
1 polymer ?
#
loop_
_entity_poly.entity_id
_entity_poly.type
_entity_poly.pdbx_seq_one_letter_code
_entity_poly.pdbx_strand_id
1 'polypeptide(L)' 'LFVINKTDLAPHVGADLEVMKQDTARMRPDTDRRPWVMTNLKTLDGVADVVRFIEKRGMLA' A
#
# COMPACT_ATOMS: atom_id res chain seq x y z
N LEU A 1 5.63 -1.24 -7.46
CA LEU A 1 4.70 -0.94 -6.36
C LEU A 1 4.33 -2.25 -5.67
N PHE A 2 4.29 -2.28 -4.34
CA PHE A 2 3.74 -3.40 -3.55
C PHE A 2 2.44 -2.95 -2.87
N VAL A 3 1.36 -3.70 -3.03
CA VAL A 3 0.04 -3.31 -2.51
C VAL A 3 -0.38 -4.30 -1.43
N ILE A 4 -0.66 -3.78 -0.24
CA ILE A 4 -1.27 -4.52 0.86
C ILE A 4 -2.76 -4.20 0.81
N ASN A 5 -3.58 -5.12 0.33
CA ASN A 5 -5.02 -4.92 0.15
C ASN A 5 -5.82 -5.62 1.25
N LYS A 6 -7.08 -5.20 1.40
CA LYS A 6 -8.08 -5.72 2.35
C LYS A 6 -7.74 -5.38 3.80
N THR A 7 -7.28 -4.15 4.06
CA THR A 7 -7.03 -3.69 5.43
C THR A 7 -8.28 -3.76 6.33
N ASP A 8 -9.48 -3.76 5.74
CA ASP A 8 -10.75 -4.00 6.43
C ASP A 8 -10.82 -5.37 7.13
N LEU A 9 -10.08 -6.36 6.66
CA LEU A 9 -10.12 -7.71 7.24
C LEU A 9 -9.23 -7.86 8.48
N ALA A 10 -8.35 -6.91 8.79
CA ALA A 10 -7.39 -7.03 9.88
C ALA A 10 -8.01 -7.39 11.25
N PRO A 11 -9.15 -6.80 11.67
CA PRO A 11 -9.81 -7.17 12.93
C PRO A 11 -10.36 -8.60 12.95
N HIS A 12 -10.62 -9.19 11.78
CA HIS A 12 -11.23 -10.51 11.66
C HIS A 12 -10.22 -11.64 11.56
N VAL A 13 -8.96 -11.33 11.25
CA VAL A 13 -7.89 -12.33 11.05
C VAL A 13 -6.78 -12.21 12.10
N GLY A 14 -6.93 -11.32 13.09
CA GLY A 14 -5.92 -11.08 14.12
C GLY A 14 -4.65 -10.43 13.57
N ALA A 15 -4.75 -9.63 12.51
CA ALA A 15 -3.61 -8.91 11.94
C ALA A 15 -3.50 -7.50 12.53
N ASP A 16 -2.27 -7.09 12.85
CA ASP A 16 -1.95 -5.72 13.29
C ASP A 16 -1.39 -4.91 12.11
N LEU A 17 -2.13 -3.90 11.68
CA LEU A 17 -1.76 -3.05 10.54
C LEU A 17 -0.50 -2.21 10.80
N GLU A 18 -0.24 -1.81 12.05
CA GLU A 18 0.93 -1.02 12.39
C GLU A 18 2.20 -1.89 12.35
N VAL A 19 2.13 -3.13 12.84
CA VAL A 19 3.23 -4.11 12.69
C VAL A 19 3.51 -4.37 11.20
N MET A 20 2.48 -4.61 10.40
CA MET A 20 2.63 -4.81 8.95
C MET A 20 3.29 -3.61 8.27
N LYS A 21 2.93 -2.39 8.66
CA LYS A 21 3.50 -1.14 8.15
C LYS A 21 4.98 -1.01 8.51
N GLN A 22 5.35 -1.26 9.75
CA GLN A 22 6.74 -1.21 10.22
C GLN A 22 7.61 -2.26 9.54
N ASP A 23 7.12 -3.50 9.44
CA ASP A 23 7.82 -4.58 8.75
C ASP A 23 7.99 -4.28 7.26
N THR A 24 6.96 -3.75 6.61
CA THR A 24 7.04 -3.38 5.19
C THR A 24 8.03 -2.25 4.95
N ALA A 25 8.06 -1.24 5.82
CA ALA A 25 9.04 -0.15 5.76
C ALA A 25 10.47 -0.69 5.95
N ARG A 26 10.70 -1.59 6.91
CA ARG A 26 12.01 -2.23 7.12
C ARG A 26 12.44 -3.06 5.91
N MET A 27 11.52 -3.83 5.33
CA MET A 27 11.81 -4.70 4.19
C MET A 27 11.92 -3.94 2.87
N ARG A 28 11.45 -2.69 2.81
CA ARG A 28 11.42 -1.83 1.61
C ARG A 28 11.87 -0.39 1.97
N PRO A 29 13.13 -0.21 2.42
CA PRO A 29 13.59 1.07 2.98
C PRO A 29 13.68 2.20 1.95
N ASP A 30 13.90 1.86 0.67
CA ASP A 30 13.91 2.81 -0.44
C ASP A 30 12.50 2.96 -1.01
N THR A 31 11.78 3.99 -0.56
CA THR A 31 10.40 4.26 -0.96
C THR A 31 10.29 4.69 -2.42
N ASP A 32 11.34 5.29 -2.98
CA ASP A 32 11.36 5.68 -4.38
C ASP A 32 11.49 4.46 -5.29
N ARG A 33 12.43 3.54 -5.01
CA ARG A 33 12.66 2.34 -5.85
C ARG A 33 11.71 1.20 -5.53
N ARG A 34 11.27 1.07 -4.28
CA ARG A 34 10.42 -0.03 -3.79
C ARG A 34 9.13 0.49 -3.13
N PRO A 35 8.35 1.35 -3.80
CA PRO A 35 7.14 1.93 -3.21
C PRO A 35 6.15 0.85 -2.83
N TRP A 36 5.37 1.14 -1.80
CA TRP A 36 4.32 0.30 -1.30
C TRP A 36 3.16 1.14 -0.76
N VAL A 37 1.97 0.55 -0.70
CA VAL A 37 0.75 1.22 -0.23
C VAL A 37 -0.20 0.20 0.42
N MET A 38 -0.87 0.63 1.49
CA MET A 38 -1.99 -0.10 2.10
C MET A 38 -3.30 0.40 1.52
N THR A 39 -4.21 -0.53 1.21
CA THR A 39 -5.45 -0.22 0.49
C THR A 39 -6.65 -0.99 1.03
N ASN A 40 -7.82 -0.37 0.87
CA ASN A 40 -9.10 -1.03 0.96
C ASN A 40 -9.90 -0.69 -0.30
N LEU A 41 -9.98 -1.65 -1.23
CA LEU A 41 -10.66 -1.43 -2.51
C LEU A 41 -12.19 -1.31 -2.38
N LYS A 42 -12.80 -1.66 -1.24
CA LYS A 42 -14.24 -1.45 -1.01
C LYS A 42 -14.55 0.01 -0.66
N THR A 43 -13.68 0.66 0.10
CA THR A 43 -13.82 2.07 0.50
C THR A 43 -13.05 3.02 -0.41
N LEU A 44 -12.23 2.47 -1.31
CA LEU A 44 -11.29 3.17 -2.18
C LEU A 44 -10.09 3.82 -1.44
N ASP A 45 -9.87 3.46 -0.17
CA ASP A 45 -8.71 3.95 0.58
C ASP A 45 -7.41 3.48 -0.06
N GLY A 46 -6.47 4.41 -0.25
CA GLY A 46 -5.17 4.17 -0.88
C GLY A 46 -5.21 3.97 -2.40
N VAL A 47 -6.39 3.92 -3.03
CA VAL A 47 -6.50 3.76 -4.50
C VAL A 47 -5.90 4.96 -5.23
N ALA A 48 -6.11 6.18 -4.73
CA ALA A 48 -5.55 7.39 -5.31
C ALA A 48 -4.01 7.38 -5.34
N ASP A 49 -3.36 6.77 -4.35
CA ASP A 49 -1.90 6.59 -4.35
C ASP A 49 -1.43 5.60 -5.40
N VAL A 50 -2.17 4.51 -5.62
CA VAL A 50 -1.90 3.54 -6.69
C VAL A 50 -2.02 4.21 -8.05
N VAL A 51 -3.08 4.98 -8.29
CA VAL A 51 -3.30 5.71 -9.55
C VAL A 51 -2.17 6.69 -9.80
N ARG A 52 -1.84 7.56 -8.83
CA ARG A 52 -0.73 8.52 -8.94
C ARG A 52 0.60 7.83 -9.23
N PHE A 53 0.85 6.67 -8.61
CA PHE A 53 2.05 5.90 -8.90
C PHE A 53 2.10 5.46 -10.37
N ILE A 54 0.98 4.94 -10.90
CA ILE A 54 0.89 4.48 -12.29
C ILE A 54 1.04 5.65 -13.27
N GLU A 55 0.38 6.78 -13.02
CA GLU A 55 0.51 7.98 -13.87
C GLU A 55 1.96 8.45 -13.94
N LYS A 56 2.62 8.60 -12.78
CA LYS A 56 4.01 9.07 -12.67
C LYS A 56 5.01 8.11 -13.30
N ARG A 57 4.88 6.80 -13.06
CA ARG A 57 5.84 5.79 -13.57
C ARG A 57 5.56 5.36 -15.01
N GLY A 58 4.30 5.43 -15.42
CA GLY A 58 3.84 5.12 -16.78
C GLY A 58 3.95 6.30 -17.74
N MET A 59 4.35 7.49 -17.28
CA MET A 59 4.45 8.72 -18.08
C MET A 59 3.11 9.06 -18.77
N LEU A 60 2.01 8.88 -18.05
CA LEU A 60 0.65 9.11 -18.57
C LEU A 60 0.17 10.56 -18.35
N ALA A 61 0.91 11.35 -17.57
CA ALA A 61 0.70 12.78 -17.30
C ALA A 61 2.03 13.44 -16.92
#